data_AF-A0A914SXR0-F1
#
_entry.id   AF-A0A914SXR0-F1
#
_cell.length_a   1.000
_cell.length_b   1.000
_cell.length_c   1.000
_cell.angle_alpha   90.00
_cell.angle_beta   90.00
_cell.angle_gamma   90.00
#
_symmetry.space_group_name_H-M   'P 1'
#
loop_
_entity.id
_entity.type
_entity.pdbx_description
1 polymer ?
#
loop_
_entity_poly.entity_id
_entity_poly.type
_entity_poly.pdbx_seq_one_letter_code
_entity_poly.pdbx_strand_id
1 'polypeptide(L)'
;MDLHAHSRQTNTFLYGNLTTKDPKHCEQQLYIPYLLAELTEDYSLHFTQFNTDAEKAGTNRRAMGALLDPNCLCYTLEVSFFSYKPKDTSTAKSIPYFDYTYELLGENIAISILQYSEILNGERQIAIKRSFESFLPKRCVKSYKQLGKTLKALDIRKP
;
A
#
# COMPACT_ATOMS: atom_id res chain seq x y z
N MET A 1 4.13 8.76 5.15
CA MET A 1 2.73 8.39 4.85
C MET A 1 1.93 9.68 4.72
N ASP A 2 1.13 9.80 3.68
CA ASP A 2 0.30 10.97 3.37
C ASP A 2 -1.17 10.61 3.64
N LEU A 3 -1.83 11.26 4.60
CA LEU A 3 -3.16 10.85 5.10
C LEU A 3 -4.27 11.68 4.45
N HIS A 4 -5.28 11.01 3.90
CA HIS A 4 -6.39 11.62 3.16
C HIS A 4 -7.73 10.98 3.53
N ALA A 5 -8.80 11.76 3.36
CA ALA A 5 -10.16 11.28 3.46
C ALA A 5 -10.75 11.06 2.05
N HIS A 6 -11.50 9.98 1.87
CA HIS A 6 -12.01 9.54 0.59
C HIS A 6 -13.53 9.51 0.54
N SER A 7 -14.11 10.10 -0.50
CA SER A 7 -15.56 10.37 -0.58
C SER A 7 -16.41 9.28 -1.18
N ARG A 8 -15.83 8.44 -2.04
CA ARG A 8 -16.58 7.48 -2.86
C ARG A 8 -16.41 6.04 -2.42
N GLN A 9 -15.17 5.68 -2.09
CA GLN A 9 -14.78 4.35 -1.63
C GLN A 9 -15.08 4.20 -0.15
N THR A 10 -15.61 3.05 0.24
CA THR A 10 -15.70 2.63 1.65
C THR A 10 -14.34 2.14 2.14
N ASN A 11 -14.20 1.93 3.46
CA ASN A 11 -13.00 1.35 4.09
C ASN A 11 -11.78 2.28 4.07
N THR A 12 -10.73 1.84 4.77
CA THR A 12 -9.37 2.40 4.71
C THR A 12 -8.53 1.59 3.72
N PHE A 13 -7.66 2.24 2.93
CA PHE A 13 -6.77 1.55 2.00
C PHE A 13 -5.56 2.42 1.62
N LEU A 14 -4.55 1.81 1.00
CA LEU A 14 -3.33 2.50 0.58
C LEU A 14 -3.18 2.57 -0.93
N TYR A 15 -2.62 3.69 -1.39
CA TYR A 15 -1.96 3.80 -2.67
C TYR A 15 -0.44 3.84 -2.48
N GLY A 16 0.26 2.88 -3.09
CA GLY A 16 1.72 2.83 -3.15
C GLY A 16 2.28 3.03 -4.56
N ASN A 17 3.59 3.26 -4.66
CA ASN A 17 4.26 3.47 -5.94
C ASN A 17 4.76 2.15 -6.54
N LEU A 18 4.43 1.90 -7.81
CA LEU A 18 5.09 0.84 -8.58
C LEU A 18 6.42 1.35 -9.18
N THR A 19 7.53 1.20 -8.45
CA THR A 19 8.85 1.73 -8.83
C THR A 19 9.85 0.64 -9.27
N THR A 20 9.69 -0.59 -8.79
CA THR A 20 10.66 -1.67 -8.99
C THR A 20 9.98 -3.01 -9.24
N LYS A 21 10.82 -3.98 -9.62
CA LYS A 21 10.51 -5.41 -9.76
C LYS A 21 11.27 -6.30 -8.79
N ASP A 22 12.15 -5.71 -7.98
CA ASP A 22 12.88 -6.47 -6.99
C ASP A 22 11.87 -7.20 -6.08
N PRO A 23 11.85 -8.55 -6.05
CA PRO A 23 10.85 -9.30 -5.32
C PRO A 23 10.83 -8.94 -3.83
N LYS A 24 12.01 -8.70 -3.24
CA LYS A 24 12.12 -8.32 -1.83
C LYS A 24 11.47 -6.97 -1.57
N HIS A 25 11.74 -5.96 -2.39
CA HIS A 25 11.11 -4.65 -2.25
C HIS A 25 9.59 -4.69 -2.56
N CYS A 26 9.16 -5.48 -3.54
CA CYS A 26 7.74 -5.71 -3.80
C CYS A 26 7.03 -6.37 -2.60
N GLU A 27 7.67 -7.33 -1.96
CA GLU A 27 7.14 -7.97 -0.75
C GLU A 27 7.12 -7.01 0.44
N GLN A 28 8.19 -6.23 0.66
CA GLN A 28 8.27 -5.22 1.72
C GLN A 28 7.16 -4.16 1.63
N GLN A 29 6.77 -3.79 0.40
CA GLN A 29 5.64 -2.90 0.17
C GLN A 29 4.30 -3.44 0.69
N LEU A 30 4.18 -4.75 0.91
CA LEU A 30 2.97 -5.38 1.42
C LEU A 30 2.93 -5.50 2.93
N TYR A 31 4.04 -5.28 3.65
CA TYR A 31 4.06 -5.44 5.10
C TYR A 31 3.06 -4.53 5.81
N ILE A 32 3.12 -3.20 5.60
CA ILE A 32 2.17 -2.27 6.22
C ILE A 32 0.71 -2.57 5.81
N PRO A 33 0.36 -2.78 4.53
CA PRO A 33 -0.99 -3.19 4.15
C PRO A 33 -1.52 -4.42 4.90
N TYR A 34 -0.68 -5.45 5.07
CA TYR A 34 -1.09 -6.67 5.79
C TYR A 34 -1.17 -6.45 7.30
N LEU A 35 -0.24 -5.68 7.90
CA LEU A 35 -0.31 -5.31 9.32
C LEU A 35 -1.59 -4.55 9.62
N LEU A 36 -1.95 -3.56 8.79
CA LEU A 36 -3.19 -2.80 8.95
C LEU A 36 -4.43 -3.69 8.81
N ALA A 37 -4.42 -4.67 7.90
CA ALA A 37 -5.51 -5.64 7.76
C ALA A 37 -5.68 -6.58 8.98
N GLU A 38 -4.58 -6.88 9.68
CA GLU A 38 -4.61 -7.64 10.94
C GLU A 38 -5.12 -6.77 12.10
N LEU A 39 -4.56 -5.56 12.24
CA LEU A 39 -4.81 -4.63 13.34
C LEU A 39 -6.20 -3.97 13.29
N THR A 40 -6.73 -3.71 12.11
CA THR A 40 -7.97 -2.95 11.94
C THR A 40 -9.07 -3.79 11.30
N GLU A 41 -10.32 -3.45 11.58
CA GLU A 41 -11.47 -4.08 10.91
C GLU A 41 -11.83 -3.39 9.59
N ASP A 42 -11.45 -2.13 9.43
CA ASP A 42 -11.89 -1.28 8.34
C ASP A 42 -10.91 -1.25 7.16
N TYR A 43 -9.71 -1.81 7.28
CA TYR A 43 -8.74 -1.84 6.19
C TYR A 43 -9.12 -2.83 5.07
N SER A 44 -8.97 -2.38 3.81
CA SER A 44 -9.25 -3.15 2.61
C SER A 44 -7.98 -3.44 1.81
N LEU A 45 -7.58 -4.71 1.80
CA LEU A 45 -6.56 -5.22 0.87
C LEU A 45 -7.07 -5.26 -0.57
N HIS A 46 -8.39 -5.24 -0.79
CA HIS A 46 -8.98 -5.20 -2.12
C HIS A 46 -8.85 -3.81 -2.77
N PHE A 47 -9.06 -2.73 -2.02
CA PHE A 47 -8.91 -1.35 -2.54
C PHE A 47 -7.47 -0.85 -2.54
N THR A 48 -6.57 -1.50 -1.79
CA THR A 48 -5.13 -1.20 -1.81
C THR A 48 -4.53 -1.42 -3.20
N GLN A 49 -3.81 -0.43 -3.74
CA GLN A 49 -3.24 -0.51 -5.09
C GLN A 49 -1.84 0.09 -5.19
N PHE A 50 -1.02 -0.49 -6.07
CA PHE A 50 0.29 0.05 -6.43
C PHE A 50 0.33 0.48 -7.88
N ASN A 51 0.65 1.75 -8.13
CA ASN A 51 0.69 2.30 -9.47
C ASN A 51 1.59 3.54 -9.57
N THR A 52 1.92 3.89 -10.81
CA THR A 52 2.65 5.09 -11.19
C THR A 52 1.97 5.80 -12.37
N ASP A 53 0.64 5.81 -12.38
CA ASP A 53 -0.17 6.46 -13.42
C ASP A 53 0.26 7.93 -13.62
N ALA A 54 0.30 8.39 -14.86
CA ALA A 54 0.77 9.74 -15.21
C ALA A 54 -0.09 10.83 -14.55
N GLU A 55 -1.41 10.62 -14.48
CA GLU A 55 -2.37 11.50 -13.80
C GLU A 55 -2.09 11.67 -12.31
N LYS A 56 -1.34 10.73 -11.71
CA LYS A 56 -0.95 10.76 -10.29
C LYS A 56 0.45 11.31 -10.06
N ALA A 57 1.16 11.77 -11.10
CA ALA A 57 2.54 12.27 -10.97
C ALA A 57 2.68 13.42 -9.96
N GLY A 58 1.64 14.25 -9.81
CA GLY A 58 1.62 15.36 -8.85
C GLY A 58 1.22 14.98 -7.41
N THR A 59 0.97 13.71 -7.12
CA THR A 59 0.63 13.28 -5.74
C THR A 59 1.86 13.31 -4.84
N ASN A 60 1.65 13.60 -3.55
CA ASN A 60 2.74 13.70 -2.58
C ASN A 60 3.59 12.41 -2.52
N ARG A 61 2.93 11.23 -2.50
CA ARG A 61 3.66 9.94 -2.55
C ARG A 61 4.58 9.80 -3.77
N ARG A 62 4.24 10.41 -4.91
CA ARG A 62 5.03 10.35 -6.15
C ARG A 62 6.20 11.33 -6.12
N ALA A 63 5.96 12.53 -5.63
CA ALA A 63 7.02 13.52 -5.43
C ALA A 63 8.05 13.02 -4.41
N MET A 64 7.61 12.60 -3.22
CA MET A 64 8.50 12.10 -2.17
C MET A 64 9.22 10.81 -2.60
N GLY A 65 8.54 9.90 -3.29
CA GLY A 65 9.18 8.67 -3.80
C GLY A 65 10.26 8.91 -4.87
N ALA A 66 10.31 10.10 -5.48
CA ALA A 66 11.38 10.49 -6.39
C ALA A 66 12.53 11.25 -5.70
N LEU A 67 12.26 11.88 -4.55
CA LEU A 67 13.22 12.69 -3.80
C LEU A 67 13.95 11.92 -2.69
N LEU A 68 13.26 10.96 -2.07
CA LEU A 68 13.79 10.17 -0.96
C LEU A 68 14.59 8.96 -1.45
N ASP A 69 15.24 8.27 -0.51
CA ASP A 69 15.95 7.02 -0.77
C ASP A 69 15.02 6.02 -1.52
N PRO A 70 15.52 5.28 -2.53
CA PRO A 70 14.70 4.32 -3.28
C PRO A 70 14.06 3.21 -2.42
N ASN A 71 14.61 2.93 -1.23
CA ASN A 71 14.03 1.98 -0.28
C ASN A 71 12.95 2.61 0.61
N CYS A 72 12.77 3.93 0.56
CA CYS A 72 11.74 4.63 1.34
C CYS A 72 10.35 4.40 0.74
N LEU A 73 9.52 3.66 1.47
CA LEU A 73 8.16 3.33 1.04
C LEU A 73 7.23 4.54 1.21
N CYS A 74 6.74 5.06 0.10
CA CYS A 74 5.86 6.23 0.07
C CYS A 74 4.41 5.81 -0.22
N TYR A 75 3.50 6.12 0.71
CA TYR A 75 2.07 5.81 0.60
C TYR A 75 1.19 7.03 0.76
N THR A 76 0.06 7.01 0.05
CA THR A 76 -1.14 7.77 0.39
C THR A 76 -2.13 6.82 1.07
N LEU A 77 -2.52 7.10 2.31
CA LEU A 77 -3.57 6.40 3.04
C LEU A 77 -4.87 7.16 2.84
N GLU A 78 -5.89 6.44 2.38
CA GLU A 78 -7.24 6.95 2.15
C GLU A 78 -8.17 6.30 3.16
N VAL A 79 -8.93 7.09 3.91
CA VAL A 79 -9.98 6.61 4.81
C VAL A 79 -11.34 7.13 4.37
N SER A 80 -12.35 6.27 4.28
CA SER A 80 -13.71 6.71 3.96
C SER A 80 -14.25 7.68 5.02
N PHE A 81 -14.92 8.74 4.58
CA PHE A 81 -15.67 9.61 5.51
C PHE A 81 -17.14 9.19 5.71
N PHE A 82 -17.56 8.05 5.13
CA PHE A 82 -18.94 7.57 5.24
C PHE A 82 -19.03 6.26 6.02
N SER A 83 -18.48 5.17 5.49
CA SER A 83 -18.63 3.85 6.10
C SER A 83 -17.54 2.87 5.68
N TYR A 84 -17.40 1.79 6.43
CA TYR A 84 -16.55 0.65 6.08
C TYR A 84 -17.34 -0.66 6.10
N LYS A 85 -16.82 -1.65 5.38
CA LYS A 85 -17.26 -3.04 5.47
C LYS A 85 -16.23 -3.84 6.28
N PRO A 86 -16.60 -4.42 7.43
CA PRO A 86 -15.67 -5.16 8.28
C PRO A 86 -14.91 -6.25 7.53
N LYS A 87 -13.59 -6.31 7.78
CA LYS A 87 -12.64 -7.28 7.20
C LYS A 87 -12.79 -7.45 5.70
N ASP A 88 -13.03 -6.34 5.00
CA ASP A 88 -13.16 -6.27 3.54
C ASP A 88 -14.23 -7.25 2.98
N THR A 89 -15.24 -7.58 3.80
CA THR A 89 -16.25 -8.59 3.45
C THR A 89 -17.38 -7.95 2.65
N SER A 90 -17.51 -8.33 1.38
CA SER A 90 -18.45 -7.70 0.44
C SER A 90 -19.93 -7.80 0.86
N THR A 91 -20.29 -8.87 1.58
CA THR A 91 -21.64 -9.16 2.09
C THR A 91 -21.91 -8.54 3.47
N ALA A 92 -20.89 -8.02 4.15
CA ALA A 92 -21.07 -7.41 5.45
C ALA A 92 -21.86 -6.09 5.32
N LYS A 93 -22.65 -5.80 6.36
CA LYS A 93 -23.34 -4.52 6.49
C LYS A 93 -22.29 -3.41 6.66
N SER A 94 -22.48 -2.30 5.95
CA SER A 94 -21.64 -1.11 6.14
C SER A 94 -21.85 -0.52 7.53
N ILE A 95 -20.74 -0.21 8.20
CA ILE A 95 -20.70 0.44 9.52
C ILE A 95 -20.24 1.89 9.32
N PRO A 96 -20.95 2.89 9.84
CA PRO A 96 -20.53 4.28 9.73
C PRO A 96 -19.25 4.53 10.55
N TYR A 97 -18.43 5.47 10.08
CA TYR A 97 -17.32 5.96 10.90
C TYR A 97 -17.81 6.95 11.95
N PHE A 98 -17.13 6.92 13.09
CA PHE A 98 -17.26 7.88 14.19
C PHE A 98 -15.87 8.41 14.56
N ASP A 99 -15.79 9.50 15.33
CA ASP A 99 -14.50 10.11 15.72
C ASP A 99 -13.54 9.07 16.36
N TYR A 100 -14.04 8.27 17.29
CA TYR A 100 -13.25 7.22 17.95
C TYR A 100 -12.73 6.14 16.98
N THR A 101 -13.41 5.91 15.84
CA THR A 101 -12.93 4.95 14.83
C THR A 101 -11.75 5.49 14.05
N TYR A 102 -11.68 6.80 13.83
CA TYR A 102 -10.52 7.46 13.23
C TYR A 102 -9.34 7.51 14.20
N GLU A 103 -9.61 7.78 15.47
CA GLU A 103 -8.59 7.75 16.53
C GLU A 103 -7.95 6.36 16.66
N LEU A 104 -8.78 5.32 16.70
CA LEU A 104 -8.32 3.93 16.72
C LEU A 104 -7.53 3.56 15.46
N LEU A 105 -7.92 4.05 14.28
CA LEU A 105 -7.14 3.87 13.06
C LEU A 105 -5.76 4.54 13.19
N GLY A 106 -5.70 5.75 13.74
CA GLY A 106 -4.44 6.46 14.00
C GLY A 106 -3.50 5.68 14.93
N GLU A 107 -4.05 5.11 16.02
CA GLU A 107 -3.30 4.23 16.92
C GLU A 107 -2.76 3.00 16.16
N ASN A 108 -3.60 2.33 15.40
CA ASN A 108 -3.20 1.15 14.62
C ASN A 108 -2.19 1.46 13.52
N ILE A 109 -2.20 2.67 12.93
CA ILE A 109 -1.16 3.12 12.01
C ILE A 109 0.19 3.19 12.74
N ALA A 110 0.24 3.81 13.92
CA ALA A 110 1.47 3.89 14.71
C ALA A 110 1.99 2.48 15.08
N ILE A 111 1.11 1.59 15.53
CA ILE A 111 1.44 0.19 15.83
C ILE A 111 1.97 -0.52 14.58
N SER A 112 1.36 -0.32 13.41
CA SER A 112 1.81 -0.94 12.16
C SER A 112 3.23 -0.49 11.76
N ILE A 113 3.60 0.75 12.05
CA ILE A 113 4.94 1.28 11.76
C ILE A 113 5.98 0.65 12.71
N LEU A 114 5.64 0.50 13.99
CA LEU A 114 6.47 -0.25 14.94
C LEU A 114 6.66 -1.69 14.50
N GLN A 115 5.56 -2.39 14.20
CA GLN A 115 5.59 -3.80 13.76
C GLN A 115 6.31 -3.98 12.42
N TYR A 116 6.28 -2.98 11.53
CA TYR A 116 7.10 -2.96 10.33
C TYR A 116 8.59 -2.95 10.68
N SER A 117 9.02 -2.13 11.65
CA SER A 117 10.42 -2.14 12.14
C SER A 117 10.80 -3.48 12.75
N GLU A 118 9.91 -4.11 13.53
CA GLU A 118 10.14 -5.45 14.12
C GLU A 118 10.35 -6.50 13.02
N ILE A 119 9.58 -6.44 11.92
CA ILE A 119 9.77 -7.34 10.77
C ILE A 119 11.14 -7.11 10.11
N LEU A 120 11.55 -5.86 9.91
CA LEU A 120 12.85 -5.54 9.32
C LEU A 120 14.02 -6.05 10.18
N ASN A 121 13.85 -6.06 11.50
CA ASN A 121 14.83 -6.58 12.46
C ASN A 121 14.76 -8.10 12.65
N GLY A 122 13.77 -8.78 12.05
CA GLY A 122 13.57 -10.22 12.19
C GLY A 122 12.90 -10.64 13.50
N GLU A 123 12.36 -9.69 14.26
CA GLU A 123 11.68 -9.91 15.55
C GLU A 123 10.21 -10.33 15.36
N ARG A 124 9.63 -10.00 14.20
CA ARG A 124 8.27 -10.35 13.81
C ARG A 124 8.25 -10.99 12.43
N GLN A 125 7.27 -11.86 12.21
CA GLN A 125 6.94 -12.42 10.91
C GLN A 125 5.52 -12.02 10.51
N ILE A 126 5.27 -11.87 9.21
CA ILE A 126 3.94 -11.61 8.66
C ILE A 126 3.66 -12.51 7.47
N ALA A 127 2.45 -13.05 7.41
CA ALA A 127 2.05 -13.94 6.32
C ALA A 127 1.45 -13.15 5.16
N ILE A 128 2.21 -13.00 4.07
CA ILE A 128 1.73 -12.40 2.83
C ILE A 128 0.96 -13.43 1.99
N LYS A 129 -0.37 -13.31 1.97
CA LYS A 129 -1.28 -14.31 1.39
C LYS A 129 -1.54 -14.15 -0.11
N ARG A 130 -1.17 -13.02 -0.70
CA ARG A 130 -1.44 -12.68 -2.12
C ARG A 130 -0.16 -12.14 -2.74
N SER A 131 0.06 -12.44 -4.02
CA SER A 131 1.19 -11.86 -4.75
C SER A 131 1.06 -10.35 -4.91
N PHE A 132 2.19 -9.66 -5.00
CA PHE A 132 2.24 -8.21 -5.24
C PHE A 132 1.50 -7.81 -6.54
N GLU A 133 1.60 -8.64 -7.58
CA GLU A 133 0.91 -8.44 -8.85
C GLU A 133 -0.62 -8.33 -8.70
N SER A 134 -1.20 -8.97 -7.68
CA SER A 134 -2.64 -8.93 -7.42
C SER A 134 -3.11 -7.55 -6.92
N PHE A 135 -2.20 -6.67 -6.51
CA PHE A 135 -2.48 -5.30 -6.09
C PHE A 135 -2.23 -4.28 -7.22
N LEU A 136 -1.85 -4.75 -8.41
CA LEU A 136 -1.65 -3.87 -9.56
C LEU A 136 -2.96 -3.66 -10.30
N PRO A 137 -3.34 -2.41 -10.62
CA PRO A 137 -4.44 -2.15 -11.54
C PRO A 137 -4.19 -2.85 -12.87
N LYS A 138 -5.25 -3.35 -13.54
CA LYS A 138 -5.15 -4.07 -14.83
C LYS A 138 -4.29 -3.33 -15.86
N ARG A 139 -4.38 -1.99 -15.90
CA ARG A 139 -3.58 -1.11 -16.76
C ARG A 139 -2.07 -1.16 -16.45
N CYS A 140 -1.71 -1.29 -15.18
CA CYS A 140 -0.32 -1.33 -14.72
C CYS A 140 0.33 -2.70 -14.91
N VAL A 141 -0.44 -3.80 -15.04
CA VAL A 141 0.11 -5.16 -15.20
C VAL A 141 0.99 -5.28 -16.45
N LYS A 142 0.62 -4.62 -17.57
CA LYS A 142 1.43 -4.63 -18.81
C LYS A 142 2.76 -3.90 -18.61
N SER A 143 2.71 -2.68 -18.08
CA SER A 143 3.90 -1.86 -17.79
C SER A 143 4.80 -2.53 -16.75
N TYR A 144 4.20 -3.11 -15.72
CA TYR A 144 4.90 -3.96 -14.76
C TYR A 144 5.60 -5.10 -15.48
N LYS A 145 4.92 -5.93 -16.29
CA LYS A 145 5.60 -7.00 -17.06
C LYS A 145 6.77 -6.48 -17.92
N GLN A 146 6.69 -5.27 -18.47
CA GLN A 146 7.75 -4.65 -19.28
C GLN A 146 8.94 -4.09 -18.47
N LEU A 147 8.76 -3.64 -17.22
CA LEU A 147 9.82 -3.06 -16.37
C LEU A 147 11.07 -3.97 -16.23
N GLY A 148 10.90 -5.28 -16.39
CA GLY A 148 11.97 -6.28 -16.25
C GLY A 148 12.85 -6.43 -17.50
N LYS A 149 12.45 -5.87 -18.64
CA LYS A 149 13.27 -5.88 -19.87
C LYS A 149 14.31 -4.75 -19.87
N THR A 150 13.99 -3.61 -19.24
CA THR A 150 14.86 -2.43 -19.24
C THR A 150 16.04 -2.57 -18.25
N LEU A 151 15.83 -3.23 -17.10
CA LEU A 151 16.91 -3.49 -16.12
C LEU A 151 17.95 -4.49 -16.66
N LYS A 152 17.53 -5.57 -17.34
CA LYS A 152 18.47 -6.48 -18.03
C LYS A 152 19.27 -5.77 -19.13
N ALA A 153 18.68 -4.81 -19.84
CA ALA A 153 19.36 -4.05 -20.87
C ALA A 153 20.37 -3.02 -20.32
N LEU A 154 20.22 -2.59 -19.07
CA LEU A 154 21.16 -1.72 -18.35
C LEU A 154 22.30 -2.51 -17.69
N ASP A 155 22.02 -3.73 -17.21
CA ASP A 155 23.03 -4.61 -16.62
C ASP A 155 24.01 -5.17 -17.66
N ILE A 156 23.55 -5.38 -18.90
CA ILE A 156 24.41 -5.80 -20.04
C ILE A 156 25.33 -4.65 -20.52
N ARG A 157 25.12 -3.41 -20.06
CA ARG A 157 25.90 -2.22 -20.46
C ARG A 157 26.89 -1.72 -19.40
N LYS A 158 27.11 -2.45 -18.31
CA LYS A 158 28.24 -2.18 -17.42
C LYS A 158 29.49 -2.93 -17.94
N PRO A 159 30.62 -2.24 -18.15
CA PRO A 159 31.87 -2.85 -18.61
C PRO A 159 32.46 -3.80 -17.57
#